data_AF-A8GLN8-F1
#
_entry.id   AF-A8GLN8-F1
#
_cell.length_a   1.000
_cell.length_b   1.000
_cell.length_c   1.000
_cell.angle_alpha   90.00
_cell.angle_beta   90.00
_cell.angle_gamma   90.00
#
_symmetry.space_group_name_H-M   'P 1'
#
loop_
_entity.id
_entity.type
_entity.pdbx_description
1 polymer ?
#
loop_
_entity_poly.entity_id
_entity_poly.type
_entity_poly.pdbx_seq_one_letter_code
_entity_poly.pdbx_strand_id
1 'polypeptide(L)'
;MPDTSVWAVPVSIIATNRAEYYAKKFGGDVAKSLAEDTIPLFNSDDFEIEDWASNNMNWSDVQHAARCVEPGEVDFDEGWANGDKSVVDADE
;
A
#
# COMPACT_ATOMS: atom_id res chain seq x y z
N MET A 1 6.28 5.86 5.66
CA MET A 1 5.57 5.48 6.91
C MET A 1 6.13 6.27 8.10
N PRO A 2 5.46 6.34 9.27
CA PRO A 2 5.98 7.09 10.43
C PRO A 2 7.33 6.60 10.94
N ASP A 3 7.63 5.31 10.74
CA ASP A 3 8.91 4.66 11.05
C ASP A 3 9.98 4.88 9.97
N THR A 4 9.79 5.84 9.05
CA THR A 4 10.65 6.12 7.88
C THR A 4 10.70 5.03 6.80
N SER A 5 10.06 3.88 7.00
CA SER A 5 10.04 2.82 5.98
C SER A 5 9.27 3.24 4.72
N VAL A 6 9.71 2.72 3.58
CA VAL A 6 9.08 2.91 2.26
C VAL A 6 8.49 1.58 1.79
N TRP A 7 7.23 1.66 1.34
CA TRP A 7 6.45 0.50 0.90
C TRP A 7 5.93 0.72 -0.51
N ALA A 8 6.12 -0.28 -1.36
CA ALA A 8 5.54 -0.33 -2.69
C ALA A 8 4.20 -1.06 -2.65
N VAL A 9 3.20 -0.50 -3.33
CA VAL A 9 1.88 -1.12 -3.54
C VAL A 9 1.64 -1.25 -5.05
N PRO A 10 1.12 -2.39 -5.54
CA PRO A 10 0.76 -2.53 -6.95
C PRO A 10 -0.31 -1.53 -7.39
N VAL A 11 -0.02 -0.73 -8.43
CA VAL A 11 -0.98 0.23 -9.02
C VAL A 11 -2.27 -0.46 -9.47
N SER A 12 -2.20 -1.73 -9.88
CA SER A 12 -3.38 -2.50 -10.28
C SER A 12 -4.41 -2.64 -9.15
N ILE A 13 -3.98 -2.73 -7.89
CA ILE A 13 -4.90 -2.83 -6.74
C ILE A 13 -5.62 -1.49 -6.53
N ILE A 14 -4.89 -0.39 -6.63
CA ILE A 14 -5.43 0.98 -6.53
C ILE A 14 -6.43 1.22 -7.68
N ALA A 15 -6.06 0.81 -8.90
CA ALA A 15 -6.89 0.95 -10.09
C ALA A 15 -8.17 0.11 -10.00
N THR A 16 -8.08 -1.14 -9.54
CA THR A 16 -9.27 -1.99 -9.33
C THR A 16 -10.19 -1.38 -8.27
N ASN A 17 -9.66 -0.91 -7.14
CA ASN A 17 -10.45 -0.28 -6.09
C ASN A 17 -11.21 0.96 -6.62
N ARG A 18 -10.54 1.83 -7.38
CA ARG A 18 -11.17 2.99 -8.02
C ARG A 18 -12.24 2.59 -9.05
N ALA A 19 -11.96 1.58 -9.86
CA ALA A 19 -12.90 1.08 -10.86
C ALA A 19 -14.14 0.44 -10.23
N GLU A 20 -14.00 -0.28 -9.12
CA GLU A 20 -15.14 -0.83 -8.36
C GLU A 20 -16.04 0.30 -7.83
N TYR A 21 -15.44 1.38 -7.30
CA TYR A 21 -16.19 2.54 -6.82
C TYR A 21 -17.02 3.22 -7.92
N TYR A 22 -16.44 3.35 -9.12
CA TYR A 22 -17.09 4.02 -10.26
C TYR A 22 -17.89 3.08 -11.17
N ALA A 23 -17.84 1.77 -10.99
CA ALA A 23 -18.56 0.79 -11.81
C ALA A 23 -20.05 1.11 -11.98
N LYS A 24 -20.70 1.68 -10.96
CA LYS A 24 -22.11 2.13 -11.05
C LYS A 24 -22.38 3.13 -12.19
N LYS A 25 -21.40 3.96 -12.57
CA LYS A 25 -21.50 4.88 -13.72
C LYS A 25 -21.43 4.14 -15.06
N PHE A 26 -20.93 2.91 -15.05
CA PHE A 26 -20.78 2.02 -16.18
C PHE A 26 -21.77 0.85 -16.13
N GLY A 27 -22.91 1.02 -15.45
CA GLY A 27 -23.94 -0.03 -15.35
C GLY A 27 -23.56 -1.21 -14.43
N GLY A 28 -22.59 -1.01 -13.54
CA GLY A 28 -22.05 -2.04 -12.65
C GLY A 28 -20.88 -2.82 -13.25
N ASP A 29 -20.42 -2.47 -14.45
CA ASP A 29 -19.30 -3.14 -15.11
C ASP A 29 -17.95 -2.55 -14.65
N VAL A 30 -17.27 -3.29 -13.77
CA VAL A 30 -15.94 -2.92 -13.23
C VAL A 30 -14.88 -2.93 -14.33
N ALA A 31 -14.91 -3.90 -15.24
CA ALA A 31 -13.93 -4.00 -16.31
C ALA A 31 -14.03 -2.80 -17.26
N LYS A 32 -15.26 -2.36 -17.55
CA LYS A 32 -15.51 -1.15 -18.34
C LYS A 32 -15.06 0.12 -17.60
N SER A 33 -15.38 0.25 -16.30
CA SER A 33 -14.90 1.38 -15.48
C SER A 33 -13.38 1.44 -15.38
N LEU A 34 -12.71 0.29 -15.38
CA LEU A 34 -11.26 0.21 -15.37
C LEU A 34 -10.69 0.67 -16.72
N ALA A 35 -11.19 0.11 -17.83
CA ALA A 35 -10.66 0.35 -19.17
C ALA A 35 -10.95 1.74 -19.73
N GLU A 36 -12.15 2.27 -19.49
CA GLU A 36 -12.63 3.53 -20.11
C GLU A 36 -12.37 4.77 -19.27
N ASP A 37 -12.12 4.63 -17.96
CA ASP A 37 -11.98 5.77 -17.03
C ASP A 37 -10.70 5.68 -16.18
N THR A 38 -10.50 4.59 -15.44
CA THR A 38 -9.39 4.54 -14.47
C THR A 38 -8.01 4.41 -15.13
N ILE A 39 -7.83 3.49 -16.08
CA ILE A 39 -6.54 3.32 -16.78
C ILE A 39 -6.17 4.58 -17.57
N PRO A 40 -7.07 5.20 -18.37
CA PRO A 40 -6.76 6.44 -19.07
C PRO A 40 -6.33 7.57 -18.13
N LEU A 41 -7.01 7.74 -16.99
CA LEU A 41 -6.68 8.75 -16.00
C LEU A 41 -5.30 8.51 -15.39
N PHE A 42 -5.06 7.30 -14.88
CA PHE A 42 -3.78 6.93 -14.25
C PHE A 42 -2.60 7.01 -15.22
N ASN A 43 -2.81 6.68 -16.51
CA ASN A 43 -1.77 6.84 -17.53
C ASN A 43 -1.51 8.31 -17.90
N SER A 44 -2.47 9.20 -17.64
CA SER A 44 -2.34 10.63 -17.97
C SER A 44 -1.71 11.43 -16.84
N ASP A 45 -1.89 11.01 -15.59
CA ASP A 45 -1.39 11.69 -14.41
C ASP A 45 -1.18 10.71 -13.25
N ASP A 46 0.09 10.50 -12.87
CA ASP A 46 0.45 9.65 -11.73
C ASP A 46 -0.04 10.23 -10.40
N PHE A 47 -0.29 11.55 -10.31
CA PHE A 47 -0.86 12.17 -9.11
C PHE A 47 -2.22 11.60 -8.75
N GLU A 48 -3.02 11.19 -9.74
CA GLU A 48 -4.34 10.58 -9.52
C GLU A 48 -4.25 9.21 -8.84
N ILE A 49 -3.13 8.50 -8.99
CA ILE A 49 -2.86 7.24 -8.28
C ILE A 49 -2.63 7.54 -6.80
N GLU A 50 -1.78 8.53 -6.50
CA GLU A 50 -1.45 8.95 -5.13
C GLU A 50 -2.66 9.52 -4.40
N ASP A 51 -3.41 10.42 -5.05
CA ASP A 51 -4.60 11.05 -4.50
C ASP A 51 -5.67 10.00 -4.16
N TRP A 52 -5.94 9.07 -5.09
CA TRP A 52 -6.91 8.00 -4.84
C TRP A 52 -6.49 7.13 -3.66
N ALA A 53 -5.24 6.67 -3.65
CA ALA A 53 -4.72 5.80 -2.59
C ALA A 53 -4.75 6.49 -1.22
N SER A 54 -4.43 7.79 -1.15
CA SER A 54 -4.35 8.54 0.10
C SER A 54 -5.71 8.94 0.67
N ASN A 55 -6.66 9.28 -0.21
CA ASN A 55 -7.95 9.84 0.22
C ASN A 55 -9.10 8.82 0.25
N ASN A 56 -8.99 7.69 -0.46
CA ASN A 56 -10.10 6.74 -0.63
C ASN A 56 -9.77 5.30 -0.18
N MET A 57 -8.53 5.02 0.19
CA MET A 57 -8.09 3.70 0.64
C MET A 57 -7.43 3.78 2.02
N ASN A 58 -7.41 2.64 2.71
CA ASN A 58 -6.71 2.45 3.98
C ASN A 58 -5.57 1.45 3.81
N TRP A 59 -4.66 1.42 4.79
CA TRP A 59 -3.60 0.41 4.84
C TRP A 59 -4.15 -1.03 4.76
N SER A 60 -5.29 -1.31 5.39
CA SER A 60 -5.95 -2.61 5.34
C SER A 60 -6.28 -3.09 3.92
N ASP A 61 -6.52 -2.15 3.00
CA ASP A 61 -6.91 -2.45 1.62
C ASP A 61 -5.72 -2.89 0.77
N VAL A 62 -4.49 -2.55 1.18
CA VAL A 62 -3.27 -2.77 0.38
C VAL A 62 -2.24 -3.66 1.08
N GLN A 63 -2.31 -3.83 2.40
CA GLN A 63 -1.28 -4.52 3.21
C GLN A 63 -0.95 -5.94 2.72
N HIS A 64 -1.95 -6.65 2.17
CA HIS A 64 -1.80 -8.04 1.71
C HIS A 64 -0.91 -8.16 0.47
N ALA A 65 -0.69 -7.06 -0.25
CA ALA A 65 0.12 -7.01 -1.48
C ALA A 65 1.26 -5.99 -1.39
N ALA A 66 1.35 -5.25 -0.28
CA ALA A 66 2.40 -4.27 -0.08
C ALA A 66 3.76 -4.95 0.15
N ARG A 67 4.82 -4.37 -0.39
CA ARG A 67 6.20 -4.84 -0.21
C ARG A 67 7.04 -3.71 0.37
N CYS A 68 7.69 -3.97 1.51
CA CYS A 68 8.71 -3.05 2.03
C CYS A 68 9.88 -3.03 1.05
N VAL A 69 10.20 -1.84 0.54
CA VAL A 69 11.31 -1.63 -0.41
C VAL A 69 12.50 -0.96 0.26
N GLU A 70 12.24 -0.20 1.32
CA GLU A 70 13.25 0.39 2.18
C GLU A 70 12.79 0.23 3.62
N PRO A 71 13.46 -0.60 4.45
CA PRO A 71 13.14 -0.69 5.85
C PRO A 71 13.46 0.65 6.54
N GLY A 72 12.73 0.96 7.60
CA GLY A 72 12.99 2.16 8.38
C GLY A 72 14.38 2.13 9.01
N GLU A 73 14.91 3.30 9.35
CA GLU A 73 16.16 3.40 10.09
C GLU A 73 15.98 2.81 11.51
N VAL A 74 16.86 1.88 11.87
CA VAL A 74 16.88 1.25 13.19
C VAL A 74 18.30 1.36 13.73
N ASP A 75 18.44 1.97 14.91
CA ASP A 75 19.69 1.94 15.66
C ASP A 75 19.84 0.58 16.35
N PHE A 76 20.46 -0.35 15.62
CA PHE A 76 20.67 -1.71 16.10
C PHE A 76 21.63 -1.77 17.29
N ASP A 77 22.58 -0.84 17.39
CA ASP A 77 23.54 -0.79 18.50
C ASP A 77 22.84 -0.31 19.78
N GLU A 78 21.99 0.71 19.70
CA GLU A 78 21.17 1.17 20.83
C GLU A 78 20.16 0.09 21.26
N GLY A 79 19.49 -0.56 20.30
CA GLY A 79 18.59 -1.69 20.58
C GLY A 79 19.33 -2.84 21.26
N TRP A 80 20.52 -3.20 20.78
CA TRP A 80 21.36 -4.24 21.37
C TRP A 80 21.92 -3.86 22.74
N ALA A 81 22.30 -2.61 22.98
CA ALA A 81 22.80 -2.17 24.28
C ALA A 81 21.66 -2.05 25.30
N ASN A 82 20.59 -1.32 24.95
CA ASN A 82 19.62 -0.77 25.89
C ASN A 82 18.17 -1.24 25.69
N GLY A 83 17.86 -1.93 24.59
CA GLY A 83 16.52 -2.49 24.36
C GLY A 83 16.12 -3.55 25.38
N ASP A 84 14.81 -3.76 25.56
CA ASP A 84 14.25 -4.81 26.41
C ASP A 84 14.70 -6.20 25.95
N LYS A 85 15.22 -7.00 26.89
CA LYS A 85 15.76 -8.34 26.62
C LYS A 85 15.35 -9.31 27.71
N SER A 86 15.07 -10.54 27.32
CA SER A 86 14.92 -11.68 28.22
C SER A 86 15.89 -12.79 27.83
N VAL A 87 16.37 -13.53 28.83
CA VAL A 87 17.17 -14.74 28.63
C VAL A 87 16.22 -15.93 28.70
N VAL A 88 16.28 -16.81 27.70
CA VAL A 88 15.52 -18.07 27.66
C VAL A 88 16.50 -19.22 27.43
N ASP A 89 16.25 -20.37 28.06
CA ASP A 89 17.05 -21.57 27.83
C ASP A 89 16.77 -22.12 26.41
N ALA A 90 17.82 -22.51 25.68
CA ALA A 90 17.74 -22.87 24.26
C ALA A 90 17.42 -24.35 24.00
N ASP A 91 17.17 -25.13 25.06
CA ASP A 91 16.92 -26.57 24.99
C ASP A 91 15.44 -26.90 25.28
N GLU A 92 14.62 -27.02 24.22
CA GLU A 92 13.45 -27.93 24.10
C GLU A 92 13.31 -28.47 22.67
#